data_AF-A0A0S8JQD1-F1
#
_entry.id   AF-A0A0S8JQD1-F1
#
_cell.length_a   1.000
_cell.length_b   1.000
_cell.length_c   1.000
_cell.angle_alpha   90.00
_cell.angle_beta   90.00
_cell.angle_gamma   90.00
#
_symmetry.space_group_name_H-M   'P 1'
#
loop_
_entity.id
_entity.type
_entity.pdbx_description
1 polymer ?
#
loop_
_entity_poly.entity_id
_entity_poly.type
_entity_poly.pdbx_seq_one_letter_code
_entity_poly.pdbx_strand_id
1 'polypeptide(L)'
;MVHDPDDRTIRFRNKLVQVDFGGFVKRYTPERIRKLLLAHEILDAFISFGESSVLALGNHPHGVGRKAGVNHQMITGESVFSFDLQNESLSNTGITSGREVTGKMGKILHPVRGMPSMAPGIHVKLKTYIP
;
A
#
# COMPACT_ATOMS: atom_id res chain seq x y z
N MET A 1 -8.34 10.31 23.12
CA MET A 1 -9.35 9.57 22.34
C MET A 1 -10.20 8.79 23.33
N VAL A 2 -11.51 8.73 23.15
CA VAL A 2 -12.41 7.87 23.94
C VAL A 2 -12.95 6.82 22.99
N HIS A 3 -12.86 5.55 23.36
CA HIS A 3 -13.39 4.42 22.60
C HIS A 3 -14.54 3.81 23.41
N ASP A 4 -15.69 3.69 22.76
CA ASP A 4 -16.83 2.93 23.27
C ASP A 4 -16.91 1.62 22.47
N PRO A 5 -16.53 0.48 23.06
CA PRO A 5 -16.48 -0.79 22.35
C PRO A 5 -17.87 -1.36 22.04
N ASP A 6 -18.88 -1.04 22.86
CA ASP A 6 -20.23 -1.60 22.73
C ASP A 6 -20.95 -0.93 21.56
N ASP A 7 -20.86 0.40 21.46
CA ASP A 7 -21.38 1.18 20.33
C ASP A 7 -20.41 1.26 19.14
N ARG A 8 -19.18 0.73 19.27
CA ARG A 8 -18.09 0.79 18.28
C ARG A 8 -17.78 2.23 17.84
N THR A 9 -17.85 3.19 18.77
CA THR A 9 -17.61 4.60 18.48
C THR A 9 -16.28 5.09 19.01
N ILE A 10 -15.71 6.07 18.30
CA ILE A 10 -14.48 6.76 18.70
C ILE A 10 -14.76 8.26 18.74
N ARG A 11 -14.43 8.91 19.86
CA ARG A 11 -14.56 10.37 20.02
C ARG A 11 -13.21 11.03 20.30
N PHE A 12 -12.93 12.09 19.55
CA PHE A 12 -11.78 12.98 19.80
C PHE A 12 -12.17 14.05 20.82
N ARG A 13 -11.35 14.19 21.87
CA ARG A 13 -11.55 15.23 22.90
C ARG A 13 -11.06 16.60 22.43
N ASN A 14 -10.12 16.62 21.50
CA ASN A 14 -9.56 17.83 20.91
C ASN A 14 -10.14 18.00 19.49
N LYS A 15 -10.81 19.15 19.25
CA LYS A 15 -11.45 19.49 17.97
C LYS A 15 -10.45 19.69 16.82
N LEU A 16 -9.17 19.86 17.12
CA LEU A 16 -8.10 20.02 16.14
C LEU A 16 -7.52 18.67 15.66
N VAL A 17 -7.93 17.55 16.25
CA VAL A 17 -7.47 16.23 15.83
C VAL A 17 -8.28 15.76 14.63
N GLN A 18 -7.57 15.38 13.56
CA GLN A 18 -8.13 14.75 12.37
C GLN A 18 -7.52 13.36 12.19
N VAL A 19 -8.28 12.45 11.59
CA VAL A 19 -7.81 11.10 11.26
C VAL A 19 -7.55 11.01 9.77
N ASP A 20 -6.35 10.55 9.42
CA ASP A 20 -5.99 10.21 8.05
C ASP A 20 -5.82 8.69 7.92
N PHE A 21 -6.67 8.06 7.12
CA PHE A 21 -6.64 6.63 6.84
C PHE A 21 -5.83 6.28 5.58
N GLY A 22 -5.21 7.24 4.90
CA GLY A 22 -4.54 7.04 3.62
C GLY A 22 -3.44 5.98 3.64
N GLY A 23 -2.71 5.87 4.76
CA GLY A 23 -1.73 4.80 4.97
C GLY A 23 -2.33 3.45 5.35
N PHE A 24 -3.47 3.45 6.04
CA PHE A 24 -4.14 2.26 6.55
C PHE A 24 -4.96 1.54 5.48
N VAL A 25 -5.76 2.28 4.70
CA VAL A 25 -6.67 1.73 3.69
C VAL A 25 -5.93 0.91 2.65
N LYS A 26 -4.70 1.29 2.27
CA LYS A 26 -3.88 0.54 1.31
C LYS A 26 -3.54 -0.88 1.78
N ARG A 27 -3.49 -1.10 3.10
CA ARG A 27 -3.19 -2.40 3.72
C ARG A 27 -4.43 -3.18 4.07
N TYR A 28 -5.52 -2.49 4.42
CA TYR A 28 -6.79 -3.12 4.78
C TYR A 28 -7.58 -3.62 3.56
N THR A 29 -7.47 -2.89 2.44
CA THR A 29 -8.27 -3.13 1.23
C THR A 29 -8.02 -4.51 0.55
N PRO A 30 -6.78 -5.01 0.42
CA PRO A 30 -6.51 -6.27 -0.29
C PRO A 30 -7.27 -7.48 0.28
N GLU A 31 -7.35 -7.60 1.61
CA GLU A 31 -8.10 -8.70 2.24
C GLU A 31 -9.60 -8.62 1.96
N ARG A 32 -10.15 -7.40 2.00
CA ARG A 32 -11.59 -7.19 1.76
C ARG A 32 -11.94 -7.51 0.31
N ILE A 33 -11.07 -7.17 -0.63
CA ILE A 33 -11.28 -7.41 -2.04
C ILE A 33 -11.08 -8.88 -2.39
N ARG A 34 -10.10 -9.58 -1.79
CA ARG A 34 -10.01 -11.04 -1.92
C ARG A 34 -11.32 -11.72 -1.50
N LYS A 35 -11.86 -11.37 -0.34
CA LYS A 35 -13.15 -11.92 0.14
C LYS A 35 -14.29 -11.65 -0.85
N LEU A 36 -14.33 -10.45 -1.44
CA LEU A 36 -15.34 -10.09 -2.43
C LEU A 36 -15.20 -10.90 -3.73
N LEU A 37 -13.98 -11.06 -4.24
CA LEU A 37 -13.69 -11.85 -5.43
C LEU A 37 -14.08 -13.32 -5.24
N LEU A 38 -13.66 -13.92 -4.13
CA LEU A 38 -13.99 -15.31 -3.81
C LEU A 38 -15.50 -15.52 -3.65
N ALA A 39 -16.23 -14.55 -3.08
CA ALA A 39 -17.69 -14.61 -2.98
C ALA A 39 -18.41 -14.57 -4.35
N HIS A 40 -17.73 -14.13 -5.41
CA HIS A 40 -18.22 -14.14 -6.79
C HIS A 40 -17.51 -15.21 -7.64
N GLU A 41 -16.86 -16.19 -7.01
CA GLU A 41 -16.18 -17.30 -7.68
C GLU A 41 -15.04 -16.85 -8.63
N ILE A 42 -14.47 -15.66 -8.40
CA ILE A 42 -13.29 -15.18 -9.10
C ILE A 42 -12.05 -15.71 -8.36
N LEU A 43 -11.44 -16.74 -8.94
CA LEU A 43 -10.32 -17.47 -8.32
C LEU A 43 -8.94 -16.96 -8.75
N ASP A 44 -8.86 -16.32 -9.92
CA ASP A 44 -7.62 -15.81 -10.50
C ASP A 44 -7.76 -14.32 -10.82
N ALA A 45 -6.96 -13.47 -10.17
CA ALA A 45 -7.01 -12.02 -10.38
C ALA A 45 -5.67 -11.33 -10.11
N PHE A 46 -5.46 -10.19 -10.78
CA PHE A 46 -4.38 -9.27 -10.47
C PHE A 46 -4.94 -7.86 -10.37
N ILE A 47 -4.82 -7.26 -9.18
CA ILE A 47 -5.45 -5.98 -8.88
C ILE A 47 -4.37 -5.00 -8.45
N SER A 48 -4.44 -3.78 -8.99
CA SER A 48 -3.58 -2.67 -8.62
C SER A 48 -4.38 -1.61 -7.86
N PHE A 49 -3.94 -1.28 -6.65
CA PHE A 49 -4.50 -0.26 -5.76
C PHE A 49 -3.64 1.01 -5.81
N GLY A 50 -3.72 1.72 -6.94
CA GLY A 50 -2.82 2.83 -7.27
C GLY A 50 -1.41 2.35 -7.61
N GLU A 51 -0.47 3.28 -7.76
CA GLU A 51 0.88 2.96 -8.28
C GLU A 51 1.73 2.05 -7.38
N SER A 52 1.34 1.86 -6.11
CA SER A 52 2.26 1.32 -5.10
C SER A 52 1.72 0.13 -4.32
N SER A 53 0.60 -0.46 -4.71
CA SER A 53 0.04 -1.64 -4.04
C SER A 53 -0.64 -2.56 -5.02
N VAL A 54 -0.35 -3.87 -4.93
CA VAL A 54 -0.94 -4.89 -5.80
C VAL A 54 -1.41 -6.10 -4.99
N LEU A 55 -2.40 -6.81 -5.52
CA LEU A 55 -2.90 -8.09 -5.02
C LEU A 55 -2.85 -9.12 -6.16
N ALA A 56 -2.19 -10.24 -5.92
CA ALA A 56 -2.23 -11.41 -6.79
C ALA A 56 -3.08 -12.50 -6.12
N LEU A 57 -4.15 -12.90 -6.80
CA LEU A 57 -5.03 -14.00 -6.41
C LEU A 57 -4.91 -15.12 -7.45
N GLY A 58 -4.78 -16.35 -6.98
CA GLY A 58 -4.66 -17.52 -7.85
C GLY A 58 -3.42 -17.48 -8.73
N ASN A 59 -3.55 -18.03 -9.92
CA ASN A 59 -2.48 -18.22 -10.89
C ASN A 59 -2.61 -17.28 -12.10
N HIS A 60 -1.52 -17.18 -12.84
CA HIS A 60 -1.54 -16.61 -14.16
C HIS A 60 -2.03 -17.66 -15.17
N PRO A 61 -2.73 -17.30 -16.26
CA PRO A 61 -3.15 -18.27 -17.28
C PRO A 61 -2.00 -19.08 -17.89
N HIS A 62 -0.76 -18.57 -17.77
CA HIS A 62 0.45 -19.19 -18.30
C HIS A 62 1.36 -19.81 -17.22
N GLY A 63 0.93 -19.91 -15.96
CA GLY A 63 1.75 -20.54 -14.92
C GLY A 63 1.40 -20.15 -13.49
N VAL A 64 2.14 -20.73 -12.55
CA VAL A 64 1.93 -20.50 -11.11
C VAL A 64 2.38 -19.10 -10.71
N GLY A 65 1.51 -18.40 -9.98
CA GLY A 65 1.79 -17.06 -9.43
C GLY A 65 1.82 -15.95 -10.48
N ARG A 66 2.07 -14.72 -10.00
CA ARG A 66 2.11 -13.49 -10.80
C ARG A 66 3.33 -12.65 -10.45
N LYS A 67 4.04 -12.15 -11.46
CA LYS A 67 5.19 -11.25 -11.26
C LYS A 67 4.73 -9.83 -10.97
N ALA A 68 5.25 -9.25 -9.90
CA ALA A 68 5.11 -7.84 -9.58
C ALA A 68 6.48 -7.16 -9.56
N GLY A 69 6.71 -6.22 -10.46
CA GLY A 69 7.95 -5.45 -10.59
C GLY A 69 8.01 -4.25 -9.66
N VAL A 70 9.22 -3.87 -9.28
CA VAL A 70 9.52 -2.59 -8.63
C VAL A 70 10.40 -1.79 -9.57
N ASN A 71 9.85 -0.69 -10.06
CA ASN A 71 10.52 0.15 -11.04
C ASN A 71 11.64 0.98 -10.43
N HIS A 72 12.63 1.28 -11.26
CA HIS A 72 13.68 2.23 -10.96
C HIS A 72 13.07 3.63 -10.90
N GLN A 73 13.41 4.40 -9.87
CA GLN A 73 12.76 5.69 -9.63
C GLN A 73 13.15 6.77 -10.64
N MET A 74 14.36 6.66 -11.18
CA MET A 74 14.94 7.67 -12.08
C MET A 74 14.90 7.24 -13.55
N ILE A 75 14.63 5.96 -13.82
CA ILE A 75 14.70 5.38 -15.17
C ILE A 75 13.36 4.70 -15.45
N THR A 76 12.56 5.35 -16.30
CA THR A 76 11.25 4.86 -16.67
C THR A 76 11.36 3.54 -17.43
N GLY A 77 10.56 2.55 -17.03
CA GLY A 77 10.50 1.24 -17.69
C GLY A 77 11.54 0.23 -17.22
N GLU A 78 12.52 0.64 -16.41
CA GLU A 78 13.48 -0.28 -15.81
C GLU A 78 12.92 -0.85 -14.50
N SER A 79 12.94 -2.17 -14.34
CA SER A 79 12.56 -2.84 -13.09
C SER A 79 13.81 -3.26 -12.33
N VAL A 80 13.97 -2.75 -11.11
CA VAL A 80 15.11 -3.06 -10.23
C VAL A 80 14.96 -4.43 -9.59
N PHE A 81 13.71 -4.86 -9.38
CA PHE A 81 13.44 -6.15 -8.73
C PHE A 81 12.04 -6.65 -9.06
N SER A 82 11.83 -7.96 -9.08
CA SER A 82 10.49 -8.54 -9.24
C SER A 82 10.21 -9.58 -8.15
N PHE A 83 8.95 -9.63 -7.72
CA PHE A 83 8.45 -10.63 -6.79
C PHE A 83 7.51 -11.57 -7.52
N ASP A 84 7.66 -12.87 -7.29
CA ASP A 84 6.63 -13.84 -7.61
C ASP A 84 5.61 -13.85 -6.45
N LEU A 85 4.37 -13.48 -6.77
CA LEU A 85 3.27 -13.37 -5.81
C LEU A 85 2.25 -14.49 -6.08
N GLN A 86 1.83 -15.17 -5.02
CA GLN A 86 0.75 -16.17 -5.11
C GLN A 86 -0.16 -16.04 -3.89
N ASN A 87 -1.40 -15.60 -4.10
CA ASN A 87 -2.35 -15.29 -3.01
C ASN A 87 -1.79 -14.28 -2.00
N GLU A 88 -1.04 -13.30 -2.52
CA GLU A 88 -0.26 -12.35 -1.73
C GLU A 88 -0.53 -10.93 -2.19
N SER A 89 -0.39 -9.99 -1.25
CA SER A 89 -0.36 -8.56 -1.57
C SER A 89 1.02 -7.98 -1.32
N LEU A 90 1.39 -7.02 -2.18
CA LEU A 90 2.64 -6.28 -2.08
C LEU A 90 2.33 -4.79 -2.08
N SER A 91 2.73 -4.11 -1.01
CA SER A 91 2.65 -2.66 -0.91
C SER A 91 4.04 -2.06 -0.75
N ASN A 92 4.37 -1.12 -1.64
CA ASN A 92 5.57 -0.31 -1.60
C ASN A 92 5.22 1.09 -1.06
N THR A 93 5.96 1.52 -0.05
CA THR A 93 5.97 2.89 0.45
C THR A 93 7.42 3.35 0.48
N GLY A 94 7.71 4.36 -0.33
CA GLY A 94 9.04 4.96 -0.41
C GLY A 94 8.98 6.44 -0.08
N ILE A 95 10.04 6.93 0.55
CA ILE A 95 10.36 8.34 0.53
C ILE A 95 11.20 8.54 -0.72
N THR A 96 10.64 9.13 -1.77
CA THR A 96 11.46 9.72 -2.81
C THR A 96 12.19 10.88 -2.15
N SER A 97 13.51 10.81 -2.01
CA SER A 97 14.35 11.97 -1.73
C SER A 97 14.39 12.86 -2.98
N GLY A 98 13.22 13.23 -3.47
CA GLY A 98 13.06 14.10 -4.62
C GLY A 98 13.09 15.53 -4.14
N ARG A 99 14.29 16.08 -3.98
CA ARG A 99 14.44 17.47 -4.41
C ARG A 99 14.24 17.43 -5.93
N GLU A 100 13.23 18.15 -6.40
CA GLU A 100 13.12 18.65 -7.78
C GLU A 100 13.04 17.63 -8.92
N VAL A 101 11.85 17.08 -9.18
CA VAL A 101 11.46 16.81 -10.58
C VAL A 101 10.05 17.35 -10.89
N THR A 102 9.19 17.55 -9.89
CA THR A 102 7.79 17.96 -10.12
C THR A 102 7.26 19.06 -9.20
N GLY A 103 8.09 19.63 -8.30
CA GLY A 103 7.63 20.58 -7.28
C GLY A 103 6.65 19.98 -6.26
N LYS A 104 6.42 18.66 -6.27
CA LYS A 104 5.49 17.97 -5.36
C LYS A 104 6.19 17.57 -4.06
N MET A 105 5.63 18.04 -2.95
CA MET A 105 6.02 17.70 -1.60
C MET A 105 5.83 16.18 -1.32
N GLY A 106 6.74 15.58 -0.55
CA GLY A 106 6.65 14.16 -0.14
C GLY A 106 5.40 13.89 0.70
N LYS A 107 4.74 12.74 0.46
CA LYS A 107 3.44 12.37 1.08
C LYS A 107 3.54 11.72 2.46
N ILE A 108 4.76 11.46 2.95
CA ILE A 108 5.02 10.87 4.27
C ILE A 108 5.50 11.99 5.19
N LEU A 109 4.70 12.33 6.19
CA LEU A 109 5.00 13.40 7.14
C LEU A 109 5.75 12.86 8.36
N HIS A 110 6.71 13.63 8.84
CA HIS A 110 7.36 13.38 10.12
C HIS A 110 6.44 13.84 11.26
N PRO A 111 6.00 12.94 12.16
CA PRO A 111 4.91 13.23 13.11
C PRO A 111 5.24 14.36 14.10
N VAL A 112 6.53 14.56 14.43
CA VAL A 112 6.97 15.63 15.34
C VAL A 112 7.18 16.97 14.62
N ARG A 113 7.53 16.94 13.33
CA ARG A 113 7.96 18.16 12.60
C ARG A 113 6.85 18.71 11.70
N GLY A 114 5.84 17.90 11.37
CA GLY A 114 4.77 18.27 10.41
C GLY A 114 5.25 18.44 8.97
N MET A 115 6.54 18.26 8.70
CA MET A 115 7.17 18.36 7.39
C MET A 115 7.37 16.96 6.78
N PRO A 116 7.51 16.87 5.44
CA PRO A 116 7.87 15.61 4.79
C PRO A 116 9.11 14.98 5.41
N SER A 117 9.10 13.65 5.55
CA SER A 117 10.26 12.91 6.00
C SER A 117 11.40 13.05 5.00
N MET A 118 12.56 13.53 5.46
CA MET A 118 13.77 13.73 4.65
C MET A 118 14.79 12.60 4.82
N ALA A 119 14.34 11.42 5.26
CA ALA A 119 15.23 10.28 5.46
C ALA A 119 15.85 9.83 4.11
N PRO A 120 17.16 9.56 4.04
CA PRO A 120 17.80 9.10 2.82
C PRO A 120 17.21 7.76 2.38
N GLY A 121 16.57 7.74 1.20
CA GLY A 121 16.24 6.54 0.43
C GLY A 121 15.59 5.36 1.17
N ILE A 122 14.81 5.58 2.23
CA ILE A 122 14.19 4.47 2.96
C ILE A 122 13.00 3.94 2.15
N HIS A 123 13.16 2.72 1.65
CA HIS A 123 12.12 1.93 1.02
C HIS A 123 11.66 0.84 1.98
N VAL A 124 10.42 0.94 2.45
CA VAL A 124 9.79 -0.14 3.21
C VAL A 124 8.87 -0.89 2.27
N LYS A 125 9.25 -2.14 1.98
CA LYS A 125 8.41 -3.09 1.25
C LYS A 125 7.80 -4.03 2.26
N LEU A 126 6.48 -4.16 2.21
CA LEU A 126 5.76 -5.10 3.03
C LEU A 126 5.03 -6.06 2.09
N LYS A 127 5.47 -7.31 2.13
CA LYS A 127 4.83 -8.45 1.49
C LYS A 127 3.97 -9.11 2.56
N THR A 128 2.67 -9.25 2.29
CA THR A 128 1.75 -9.87 3.23
C THR A 128 1.14 -11.09 2.58
N TYR A 129 1.36 -12.24 3.22
CA TYR A 129 0.63 -13.46 2.93
C TYR A 129 -0.79 -13.32 3.46
N ILE A 130 -1.77 -13.57 2.60
CA ILE A 130 -3.18 -13.56 3.01
C ILE A 130 -3.63 -15.03 3.07
N PRO A 131 -3.75 -15.64 4.27
CA PRO A 131 -4.17 -17.02 4.43
C PRO A 131 -5.58 -17.23 3.85
#